data_AF-A0A6L4A570-F1
#
_entry.id   AF-A0A6L4A570-F1
#
_cell.length_a   1.000
_cell.length_b   1.000
_cell.length_c   1.000
_cell.angle_alpha   90.00
_cell.angle_beta   90.00
_cell.angle_gamma   90.00
#
_symmetry.space_group_name_H-M   'P 1'
#
loop_
_entity.id
_entity.type
_entity.pdbx_description
1 polymer ?
#
loop_
_entity_poly.entity_id
_entity_poly.type
_entity_poly.pdbx_seq_one_letter_code
_entity_poly.pdbx_strand_id
1 'polypeptide(L)'
;MPTYTDPVFIDGSQDDPQLRVQGHTTQTDPLQTWENSAGVKLAQVDSNGQVFIDGSQDVTLLRVQAHSTQNQPLQTWENSAGTALAQVTNDGRLEVGNNAVGGVSAALIEANQGGIVAGSAVKQGIQSCGDISGAINEPLTWSVHELEFGGGDGVSSNHTALSSKIIQSNTGGGSTAELRAGEFKVENNQTLNKAVAVRAEISNASGGNITEAAAFEAVMPSAGTIGTLYGLHIPDLPSGQNHYAIHTGLGPVRFGDSVGIGT
;
A
#
# COMPACT_ATOMS: atom_id res chain seq x y z
N MET A 1 -3.82 -37.37 46.61
CA MET A 1 -4.21 -37.50 45.19
C MET A 1 -3.23 -38.48 44.55
N PRO A 2 -3.69 -39.44 43.74
CA PRO A 2 -2.78 -40.24 42.94
C PRO A 2 -2.05 -39.33 41.94
N THR A 3 -0.72 -39.39 41.95
CA THR A 3 0.12 -38.74 40.95
C THR A 3 0.27 -39.73 39.80
N TYR A 4 -0.32 -39.43 38.64
CA TYR A 4 -0.10 -40.23 37.44
C TYR A 4 1.25 -39.79 36.84
N THR A 5 2.22 -40.71 36.82
CA THR A 5 3.58 -40.46 36.31
C THR A 5 3.73 -40.85 34.84
N ASP A 6 2.78 -41.61 34.30
CA ASP A 6 2.88 -42.13 32.96
C ASP A 6 2.47 -41.05 31.94
N PRO A 7 3.33 -40.71 30.96
CA PRO A 7 3.00 -39.70 29.97
C PRO A 7 1.85 -40.19 29.08
N VAL A 8 0.93 -39.28 28.75
CA VAL A 8 -0.06 -39.52 27.70
C VAL A 8 0.66 -39.53 26.36
N PHE A 9 0.57 -40.64 25.61
CA PHE A 9 1.17 -40.78 24.29
C PHE A 9 0.09 -40.58 23.20
N ILE A 10 0.30 -39.59 22.32
CA ILE A 10 -0.57 -39.22 21.21
C ILE A 10 0.30 -39.26 19.95
N ASP A 11 0.03 -40.17 19.01
CA ASP A 11 0.90 -40.46 17.86
C ASP A 11 0.24 -40.24 16.50
N GLY A 12 -1.07 -39.98 16.47
CA GLY A 12 -1.84 -39.80 15.24
C GLY A 12 -1.88 -41.02 14.32
N SER A 13 -1.59 -42.22 14.80
CA SER A 13 -1.52 -43.44 13.97
C SER A 13 -2.88 -44.03 13.58
N GLN A 14 -3.97 -43.51 14.15
CA GLN A 14 -5.36 -43.91 13.91
C GLN A 14 -6.21 -42.67 13.62
N ASP A 15 -7.26 -42.82 12.80
CA ASP A 15 -8.25 -41.76 12.51
C ASP A 15 -9.28 -41.56 13.66
N ASP A 16 -8.92 -41.93 14.90
CA ASP A 16 -9.77 -41.79 16.08
C ASP A 16 -9.27 -40.64 16.99
N PRO A 17 -10.17 -39.95 17.72
CA PRO A 17 -9.78 -38.92 18.68
C PRO A 17 -8.89 -39.49 19.79
N GLN A 18 -7.60 -39.16 19.76
CA GLN A 18 -6.64 -39.62 20.76
C GLN A 18 -6.66 -38.80 22.06
N LEU A 19 -7.14 -37.55 22.01
CA LEU A 19 -7.36 -36.71 23.18
C LEU A 19 -8.64 -35.88 23.00
N ARG A 20 -9.53 -35.95 23.99
CA ARG A 20 -10.67 -35.04 24.12
C ARG A 20 -10.58 -34.34 25.46
N VAL A 21 -10.45 -33.02 25.42
CA VAL A 21 -10.55 -32.16 26.61
C VAL A 21 -11.90 -31.46 26.55
N GLN A 22 -12.69 -31.57 27.61
CA GLN A 22 -14.01 -30.95 27.70
C GLN A 22 -14.13 -30.21 29.01
N GLY A 23 -14.45 -28.92 28.94
CA GLY A 23 -14.68 -28.09 30.10
C GLY A 23 -16.06 -28.30 30.73
N HIS A 24 -16.15 -28.07 32.04
CA HIS A 24 -17.44 -27.93 32.71
C HIS A 24 -18.02 -26.53 32.47
N THR A 25 -19.35 -26.36 32.49
CA THR A 25 -20.01 -25.07 32.26
C THR A 25 -19.68 -24.00 33.32
N THR A 26 -19.13 -24.41 34.45
CA THR A 26 -18.68 -23.52 35.55
C THR A 26 -17.16 -23.40 35.63
N GLN A 27 -16.43 -23.89 34.62
CA GLN A 27 -14.99 -23.80 34.59
C GLN A 27 -14.56 -22.35 34.40
N THR A 28 -13.71 -21.86 35.29
CA THR A 28 -13.13 -20.50 35.23
C THR A 28 -11.65 -20.53 34.87
N ASP A 29 -11.00 -21.69 35.00
CA ASP A 29 -9.59 -21.89 34.66
C ASP A 29 -9.43 -22.35 33.20
N PRO A 30 -8.26 -22.14 32.58
CA PRO A 30 -8.00 -22.61 31.22
C PRO A 30 -8.32 -24.09 31.01
N LEU A 31 -8.91 -24.43 29.86
CA LEU A 31 -9.14 -25.82 29.43
C LEU A 31 -7.82 -26.55 29.17
N GLN A 32 -6.82 -25.84 28.66
CA GLN A 32 -5.49 -26.37 28.39
C GLN A 32 -4.45 -25.26 28.57
N THR A 33 -3.30 -25.60 29.16
CA THR A 33 -2.15 -24.71 29.27
C THR A 33 -0.92 -25.44 28.76
N TRP A 34 -0.11 -24.77 27.95
CA TRP A 34 1.20 -25.24 27.55
C TRP A 34 2.24 -24.35 28.21
N GLU A 35 3.16 -24.93 28.96
CA GLU A 35 4.20 -24.21 29.70
C GLU A 35 5.58 -24.82 29.44
N ASN A 36 6.64 -24.03 29.63
CA ASN A 36 8.00 -24.53 29.61
C ASN A 36 8.40 -25.15 30.98
N SER A 37 9.61 -25.72 31.07
CA SER A 37 10.11 -26.32 32.31
C SER A 37 10.33 -25.33 33.46
N ALA A 38 10.23 -24.03 33.22
CA ALA A 38 10.27 -22.97 34.21
C ALA A 38 8.86 -22.50 34.67
N GLY A 39 7.79 -23.14 34.19
CA GLY A 39 6.40 -22.78 34.52
C GLY A 39 5.89 -21.53 33.81
N VAL A 40 6.60 -21.06 32.77
CA VAL A 40 6.13 -19.93 31.95
C VAL A 40 5.13 -20.44 30.93
N LYS A 41 3.93 -19.87 30.93
CA LYS A 41 2.88 -20.18 29.94
C LYS A 41 3.31 -19.69 28.56
N LEU A 42 3.21 -20.57 27.57
CA LEU A 42 3.51 -20.30 26.16
C LEU A 42 2.22 -20.09 25.35
N ALA A 43 1.19 -20.89 25.66
CA ALA A 43 -0.15 -20.76 25.11
C ALA A 43 -1.17 -21.31 26.11
N GLN A 44 -2.43 -20.92 25.97
CA GLN A 44 -3.54 -21.54 26.68
C GLN A 44 -4.83 -21.51 25.85
N VAL A 45 -5.74 -22.45 26.12
CA VAL A 45 -7.14 -22.37 25.73
C VAL A 45 -7.91 -21.96 26.98
N ASP A 46 -8.51 -20.78 26.99
CA ASP A 46 -9.28 -20.29 28.14
C ASP A 46 -10.56 -21.11 28.35
N SER A 47 -11.31 -20.82 29.42
CA SER A 47 -12.57 -21.51 29.74
C SER A 47 -13.66 -21.34 28.67
N ASN A 48 -13.54 -20.34 27.80
CA ASN A 48 -14.46 -20.06 26.69
C ASN A 48 -13.99 -20.68 25.37
N GLY A 49 -12.88 -21.41 25.36
CA GLY A 49 -12.30 -22.00 24.16
C GLY A 49 -11.45 -21.01 23.33
N GLN A 50 -11.15 -19.83 23.86
CA GLN A 50 -10.29 -18.85 23.19
C GLN A 50 -8.84 -19.27 23.31
N VAL A 51 -8.12 -19.28 22.18
CA VAL A 51 -6.69 -19.51 22.15
C VAL A 51 -5.97 -18.19 22.48
N PHE A 52 -5.20 -18.19 23.56
CA PHE A 52 -4.31 -17.11 23.94
C PHE A 52 -2.86 -17.52 23.65
N ILE A 53 -2.16 -16.70 22.88
CA ILE A 53 -0.75 -16.89 22.50
C ILE A 53 0.04 -15.73 23.13
N ASP A 54 0.99 -16.02 24.02
CA ASP A 54 1.76 -14.99 24.71
C ASP A 54 2.99 -14.54 23.91
N GLY A 55 3.01 -13.26 23.55
CA GLY A 55 4.10 -12.55 22.87
C GLY A 55 5.38 -12.33 23.67
N SER A 56 5.44 -12.76 24.94
CA SER A 56 6.49 -12.37 25.88
C SER A 56 7.88 -12.97 25.63
N GLN A 57 7.98 -13.96 24.72
CA GLN A 57 9.23 -14.66 24.38
C GLN A 57 9.64 -14.37 22.93
N ASP A 58 10.95 -14.29 22.68
CA ASP A 58 11.51 -14.15 21.33
C ASP A 58 11.57 -15.51 20.60
N VAL A 59 10.40 -16.10 20.34
CA VAL A 59 10.24 -17.36 19.61
C VAL A 59 9.10 -17.25 18.59
N THR A 60 9.07 -18.13 17.59
CA THR A 60 7.92 -18.21 16.67
C THR A 60 6.69 -18.74 17.40
N LEU A 61 5.75 -17.85 17.68
CA LEU A 61 4.55 -18.18 18.44
C LEU A 61 3.39 -18.68 17.58
N LEU A 62 3.27 -18.17 16.35
CA LEU A 62 2.29 -18.62 15.37
C LEU A 62 2.95 -18.62 13.98
N ARG A 63 2.96 -19.79 13.33
CA ARG A 63 3.30 -19.91 11.91
C ARG A 63 2.08 -20.42 11.17
N VAL A 64 1.51 -19.56 10.34
CA VAL A 64 0.44 -19.95 9.40
C VAL A 64 1.08 -20.30 8.07
N GLN A 65 0.88 -21.52 7.60
CA GLN A 65 1.43 -21.99 6.34
C GLN A 65 0.32 -22.57 5.46
N ALA A 66 0.26 -22.13 4.21
CA ALA A 66 -0.66 -22.64 3.22
C ALA A 66 -0.41 -24.13 2.93
N HIS A 67 -1.49 -24.90 2.78
CA HIS A 67 -1.42 -26.18 2.08
C HIS A 67 -1.34 -25.94 0.56
N SER A 68 -0.74 -26.86 -0.20
CA SER A 68 -0.60 -26.72 -1.66
C SER A 68 -1.93 -26.66 -2.42
N THR A 69 -3.01 -27.11 -1.79
CA THR A 69 -4.38 -27.10 -2.33
C THR A 69 -5.28 -26.07 -1.64
N GLN A 70 -4.70 -25.13 -0.88
CA GLN A 70 -5.44 -24.10 -0.16
C GLN A 70 -6.09 -23.13 -1.17
N ASN A 71 -7.43 -23.09 -1.17
CA ASN A 71 -8.21 -22.17 -2.01
C ASN A 71 -8.92 -21.07 -1.21
N GLN A 72 -8.71 -21.03 0.11
CA GLN A 72 -9.31 -20.07 1.05
C GLN A 72 -8.22 -19.24 1.74
N PRO A 73 -8.53 -18.02 2.23
CA PRO A 73 -7.56 -17.20 2.94
C PRO A 73 -6.81 -17.97 4.04
N LEU A 74 -5.53 -17.66 4.21
CA LEU A 74 -4.70 -18.20 5.30
C LEU A 74 -5.12 -17.66 6.66
N GLN A 75 -5.60 -16.41 6.68
CA GLN A 75 -6.10 -15.76 7.87
C GLN A 75 -7.15 -14.73 7.49
N THR A 76 -8.24 -14.67 8.24
CA THR A 76 -9.26 -13.63 8.15
C THR A 76 -9.37 -12.90 9.49
N TRP A 77 -9.59 -11.59 9.43
CA TRP A 77 -9.96 -10.78 10.59
C TRP A 77 -11.38 -10.28 10.36
N GLU A 78 -12.32 -10.75 11.17
CA GLU A 78 -13.75 -10.55 10.96
C GLU A 78 -14.38 -9.69 12.06
N ASN A 79 -15.48 -9.01 11.74
CA ASN A 79 -16.35 -8.40 12.75
C ASN A 79 -17.26 -9.45 13.43
N SER A 80 -18.06 -9.04 14.42
CA SER A 80 -18.99 -9.94 15.13
C SER A 80 -20.11 -10.53 14.26
N ALA A 81 -20.27 -10.06 13.02
CA ALA A 81 -21.21 -10.59 12.05
C ALA A 81 -20.55 -11.55 11.03
N GLY A 82 -19.26 -11.87 11.19
CA GLY A 82 -18.49 -12.74 10.29
C GLY A 82 -18.06 -12.05 8.98
N THR A 83 -18.14 -10.72 8.90
CA THR A 83 -17.64 -9.99 7.72
C THR A 83 -16.15 -9.75 7.85
N ALA A 84 -15.36 -10.18 6.86
CA ALA A 84 -13.93 -9.91 6.80
C ALA A 84 -13.65 -8.39 6.66
N LEU A 85 -12.83 -7.88 7.58
CA LEU A 85 -12.29 -6.51 7.57
C LEU A 85 -10.86 -6.47 7.01
N ALA A 86 -10.13 -7.58 7.14
CA ALA A 86 -8.84 -7.82 6.52
C ALA A 86 -8.64 -9.32 6.30
N GLN A 87 -7.73 -9.69 5.41
CA GLN A 87 -7.31 -11.09 5.23
C GLN A 87 -5.90 -11.21 4.66
N VAL A 88 -5.27 -12.35 4.93
CA VAL A 88 -4.14 -12.87 4.15
C VAL A 88 -4.71 -13.93 3.23
N THR A 89 -4.72 -13.67 1.92
CA THR A 89 -5.24 -14.60 0.90
C THR A 89 -4.41 -15.90 0.84
N ASN A 90 -4.90 -16.90 0.10
CA ASN A 90 -4.19 -18.17 -0.07
C ASN A 90 -2.84 -18.05 -0.78
N ASP A 91 -2.64 -17.01 -1.58
CA ASP A 91 -1.36 -16.67 -2.23
C ASP A 91 -0.51 -15.66 -1.42
N GLY A 92 -0.94 -15.30 -0.21
CA GLY A 92 -0.15 -14.50 0.74
C GLY A 92 -0.30 -12.98 0.61
N ARG A 93 -1.26 -12.49 -0.18
CA ARG A 93 -1.60 -11.07 -0.27
C ARG A 93 -2.32 -10.61 0.98
N LEU A 94 -1.91 -9.46 1.52
CA LEU A 94 -2.67 -8.75 2.55
C LEU A 94 -3.72 -7.86 1.88
N GLU A 95 -4.98 -8.07 2.24
CA GLU A 95 -6.10 -7.22 1.87
C GLU A 95 -6.67 -6.57 3.14
N VAL A 96 -6.83 -5.25 3.14
CA VAL A 96 -7.45 -4.50 4.24
C VAL A 96 -8.58 -3.63 3.69
N GLY A 97 -9.76 -3.68 4.31
CA GLY A 97 -10.93 -2.88 3.92
C GLY A 97 -12.21 -3.70 3.81
N ASN A 98 -13.33 -2.98 3.63
CA ASN A 98 -14.64 -3.63 3.48
C ASN A 98 -14.72 -4.33 2.12
N ASN A 99 -14.96 -5.64 2.15
CA ASN A 99 -15.40 -6.40 0.99
C ASN A 99 -16.84 -5.99 0.63
N ALA A 100 -17.01 -4.78 0.07
CA ALA A 100 -18.31 -4.17 -0.09
C ALA A 100 -19.13 -4.84 -1.21
N VAL A 101 -20.22 -5.47 -0.80
CA VAL A 101 -21.49 -5.77 -1.50
C VAL A 101 -21.42 -5.76 -3.04
N GLY A 102 -21.24 -6.94 -3.63
CA GLY A 102 -21.29 -7.11 -5.10
C GLY A 102 -20.31 -8.12 -5.67
N GLY A 103 -19.44 -8.71 -4.85
CA GLY A 103 -18.50 -9.75 -5.29
C GLY A 103 -17.24 -9.22 -5.98
N VAL A 104 -17.01 -7.91 -5.96
CA VAL A 104 -15.74 -7.29 -6.34
C VAL A 104 -15.00 -6.88 -5.07
N SER A 105 -13.92 -7.59 -4.75
CA SER A 105 -13.00 -7.21 -3.67
C SER A 105 -12.38 -5.85 -3.97
N ALA A 106 -12.83 -4.81 -3.29
CA ALA A 106 -12.17 -3.51 -3.28
C ALA A 106 -11.35 -3.38 -2.00
N ALA A 107 -10.20 -4.06 -1.94
CA ALA A 107 -9.27 -3.83 -0.85
C ALA A 107 -8.80 -2.37 -0.91
N LEU A 108 -8.94 -1.63 0.20
CA LEU A 108 -8.49 -0.24 0.30
C LEU A 108 -6.97 -0.16 0.15
N ILE A 109 -6.27 -1.18 0.66
CA ILE A 109 -4.84 -1.37 0.51
C ILE A 109 -4.60 -2.81 0.08
N GLU A 110 -4.00 -2.97 -1.09
CA GLU A 110 -3.39 -4.21 -1.55
C GLU A 110 -1.86 -4.02 -1.59
N ALA A 111 -1.16 -4.84 -0.81
CA ALA A 111 0.27 -5.02 -0.93
C ALA A 111 0.51 -6.41 -1.51
N ASN A 112 0.84 -6.49 -2.80
CA ASN A 112 0.93 -7.75 -3.52
C ASN A 112 2.28 -7.87 -4.22
N GLN A 113 3.00 -8.96 -3.97
CA GLN A 113 4.05 -9.44 -4.85
C GLN A 113 3.39 -10.27 -5.96
N GLY A 114 2.75 -9.61 -6.94
CA GLY A 114 1.90 -10.28 -7.93
C GLY A 114 2.57 -11.49 -8.58
N GLY A 115 2.08 -12.69 -8.24
CA GLY A 115 2.48 -13.97 -8.83
C GLY A 115 3.97 -14.30 -8.73
N ILE A 116 4.43 -14.79 -7.57
CA ILE A 116 5.69 -15.55 -7.52
C ILE A 116 5.46 -16.90 -8.20
N VAL A 117 5.57 -16.92 -9.53
CA VAL A 117 6.25 -18.05 -10.15
C VAL A 117 7.72 -17.86 -9.77
N ALA A 118 8.36 -18.87 -9.18
CA ALA A 118 9.78 -18.79 -8.83
C ALA A 118 10.59 -18.26 -10.03
N GLY A 119 11.20 -17.07 -9.88
CA GLY A 119 11.94 -16.38 -10.94
C GLY A 119 11.22 -15.23 -11.67
N SER A 120 9.98 -14.85 -11.30
CA SER A 120 9.33 -13.64 -11.83
C SER A 120 9.60 -12.40 -10.97
N ALA A 121 9.81 -11.24 -11.62
CA ALA A 121 9.97 -9.97 -10.92
C ALA A 121 8.66 -9.50 -10.28
N VAL A 122 8.77 -8.76 -9.17
CA VAL A 122 7.65 -8.03 -8.55
C VAL A 122 7.03 -7.12 -9.60
N LYS A 123 5.73 -7.26 -9.86
CA LYS A 123 5.02 -6.45 -10.88
C LYS A 123 4.33 -5.22 -10.30
N GLN A 124 3.97 -5.24 -9.02
CA GLN A 124 3.22 -4.21 -8.32
C GLN A 124 3.67 -4.12 -6.86
N GLY A 125 3.54 -2.96 -6.22
CA GLY A 125 3.93 -2.74 -4.82
C GLY A 125 2.70 -2.48 -3.97
N ILE A 126 2.49 -1.20 -3.61
CA ILE A 126 1.28 -0.74 -2.93
C ILE A 126 0.31 -0.23 -3.99
N GLN A 127 -0.88 -0.79 -4.02
CA GLN A 127 -1.99 -0.30 -4.83
C GLN A 127 -3.17 0.02 -3.92
N SER A 128 -3.68 1.25 -4.02
CA SER A 128 -4.99 1.63 -3.47
C SER A 128 -5.97 1.72 -4.64
N CYS A 129 -6.82 0.73 -4.81
CA CYS A 129 -7.86 0.73 -5.83
C CYS A 129 -9.25 0.81 -5.19
N GLY A 130 -10.20 1.40 -5.89
CA GLY A 130 -11.59 1.32 -5.50
C GLY A 130 -12.51 2.00 -6.50
N ASP A 131 -13.78 1.69 -6.36
CA ASP A 131 -14.85 2.14 -7.22
C ASP A 131 -15.82 2.99 -6.41
N ILE A 132 -16.10 4.20 -6.89
CA ILE A 132 -17.13 5.06 -6.32
C ILE A 132 -18.26 5.13 -7.33
N SER A 133 -19.42 4.61 -6.93
CA SER A 133 -20.64 4.63 -7.73
C SER A 133 -21.74 5.44 -7.04
N GLY A 134 -22.71 5.90 -7.81
CA GLY A 134 -23.83 6.72 -7.33
C GLY A 134 -23.57 8.23 -7.41
N ALA A 135 -24.50 9.02 -6.87
CA ALA A 135 -24.38 10.47 -6.83
C ALA A 135 -23.37 10.89 -5.76
N ILE A 136 -22.33 11.61 -6.18
CA ILE A 136 -21.31 12.17 -5.30
C ILE A 136 -21.66 13.65 -5.08
N ASN A 137 -22.19 13.98 -3.91
CA ASN A 137 -22.59 15.36 -3.56
C ASN A 137 -21.55 16.09 -2.69
N GLU A 138 -20.48 15.41 -2.30
CA GLU A 138 -19.41 15.94 -1.44
C GLU A 138 -18.04 15.75 -2.10
N PRO A 139 -17.03 16.60 -1.79
CA PRO A 139 -15.65 16.37 -2.24
C PRO A 139 -15.13 15.02 -1.77
N LEU A 140 -14.50 14.27 -2.68
CA LEU A 140 -13.87 13.00 -2.39
C LEU A 140 -12.35 13.13 -2.46
N THR A 141 -11.66 12.54 -1.49
CA THR A 141 -10.21 12.37 -1.50
C THR A 141 -9.87 10.89 -1.37
N TRP A 142 -9.12 10.35 -2.34
CA TRP A 142 -8.82 8.93 -2.41
C TRP A 142 -7.54 8.54 -1.66
N SER A 143 -6.50 9.35 -1.82
CA SER A 143 -5.22 9.21 -1.11
C SER A 143 -4.69 10.58 -0.74
N VAL A 144 -4.11 10.66 0.45
CA VAL A 144 -3.40 11.84 0.95
C VAL A 144 -2.01 11.40 1.38
N HIS A 145 -1.00 12.09 0.85
CA HIS A 145 0.38 11.96 1.29
C HIS A 145 0.79 13.31 1.88
N GLU A 146 0.64 13.44 3.19
CA GLU A 146 0.92 14.68 3.91
C GLU A 146 2.06 14.48 4.89
N LEU A 147 2.92 15.49 4.98
CA LEU A 147 4.01 15.56 5.94
C LEU A 147 3.94 16.91 6.64
N GLU A 148 3.57 16.89 7.92
CA GLU A 148 3.51 18.07 8.78
C GLU A 148 4.74 18.12 9.69
N PHE A 149 5.38 19.28 9.77
CA PHE A 149 6.47 19.55 10.71
C PHE A 149 5.94 20.44 11.84
N GLY A 150 5.93 19.92 13.07
CA GLY A 150 5.66 20.70 14.28
C GLY A 150 6.93 20.90 15.11
N GLY A 151 7.21 22.13 15.53
CA GLY A 151 8.37 22.46 16.38
C GLY A 151 8.65 23.96 16.45
N GLY A 152 9.42 24.39 17.46
CA GLY A 152 9.86 25.78 17.62
C GLY A 152 11.20 26.09 16.94
N ASP A 153 11.94 25.06 16.52
CA ASP A 153 13.24 25.17 15.88
C ASP A 153 13.13 25.18 14.35
N GLY A 154 14.15 25.71 13.68
CA GLY A 154 14.22 25.74 12.23
C GLY A 154 14.42 24.35 11.61
N VAL A 155 13.86 24.16 10.41
CA VAL A 155 14.06 22.96 9.59
C VAL A 155 15.42 23.08 8.88
N SER A 156 16.37 22.19 9.17
CA SER A 156 17.77 22.31 8.70
C SER A 156 18.22 21.24 7.70
N SER A 157 17.29 20.55 7.05
CA SER A 157 17.59 19.47 6.09
C SER A 157 16.60 19.43 4.92
N ASN A 158 16.90 18.59 3.91
CA ASN A 158 15.94 18.33 2.83
C ASN A 158 14.84 17.40 3.32
N HIS A 159 13.59 17.74 3.00
CA HIS A 159 12.42 16.94 3.34
C HIS A 159 11.65 16.58 2.07
N THR A 160 11.06 15.39 2.05
CA THR A 160 10.30 14.89 0.90
C THR A 160 9.08 14.12 1.39
N ALA A 161 7.88 14.62 1.09
CA ALA A 161 6.62 13.97 1.46
C ALA A 161 6.28 12.79 0.55
N LEU A 162 6.58 12.93 -0.75
CA LEU A 162 6.43 11.87 -1.74
C LEU A 162 7.63 11.89 -2.68
N SER A 163 8.31 10.74 -2.78
CA SER A 163 9.40 10.52 -3.73
C SER A 163 9.03 9.37 -4.64
N SER A 164 9.06 9.61 -5.95
CA SER A 164 9.02 8.52 -6.94
C SER A 164 10.34 8.44 -7.68
N LYS A 165 10.85 7.22 -7.84
CA LYS A 165 12.11 6.96 -8.52
C LYS A 165 12.01 5.66 -9.29
N ILE A 166 12.41 5.70 -10.56
CA ILE A 166 12.61 4.50 -11.39
C ILE A 166 14.08 4.41 -11.77
N ILE A 167 14.65 3.21 -11.63
CA ILE A 167 16.01 2.88 -12.05
C ILE A 167 15.90 1.69 -13.00
N GLN A 168 16.40 1.84 -14.22
CA GLN A 168 16.64 0.72 -15.14
C GLN A 168 18.14 0.45 -15.12
N SER A 169 18.50 -0.79 -14.81
CA SER A 169 19.90 -1.27 -14.80
C SER A 169 20.11 -2.49 -15.72
N ASN A 170 19.19 -2.73 -16.67
CA ASN A 170 19.31 -3.88 -17.57
C ASN A 170 20.34 -3.58 -18.65
N THR A 171 21.22 -4.55 -18.93
CA THR A 171 22.29 -4.43 -19.93
C THR A 171 21.82 -4.72 -21.37
N GLY A 172 20.59 -5.23 -21.54
CA GLY A 172 19.97 -5.46 -22.84
C GLY A 172 19.35 -4.18 -23.42
N GLY A 173 19.47 -3.98 -24.74
CA GLY A 173 18.84 -2.85 -25.43
C GLY A 173 17.32 -2.95 -25.43
N GLY A 174 16.63 -1.92 -24.92
CA GLY A 174 15.17 -1.81 -24.94
C GLY A 174 14.71 -0.77 -25.96
N SER A 175 14.64 -1.13 -27.24
CA SER A 175 14.29 -0.19 -28.32
C SER A 175 12.86 0.36 -28.22
N THR A 176 12.00 -0.26 -27.40
CA THR A 176 10.60 0.13 -27.18
C THR A 176 10.27 0.37 -25.71
N ALA A 177 11.27 0.34 -24.82
CA ALA A 177 11.04 0.48 -23.39
C ALA A 177 10.79 1.95 -23.01
N GLU A 178 9.82 2.17 -22.13
CA GLU A 178 9.50 3.48 -21.57
C GLU A 178 9.55 3.41 -20.04
N LEU A 179 10.09 4.45 -19.40
CA LEU A 179 10.16 4.58 -17.95
C LEU A 179 9.40 5.83 -17.52
N ARG A 180 8.42 5.69 -16.63
CA ARG A 180 7.56 6.78 -16.13
C ARG A 180 7.53 6.77 -14.61
N ALA A 181 8.26 7.68 -13.96
CA ALA A 181 8.26 7.76 -12.49
C ALA A 181 6.92 8.25 -11.92
N GLY A 182 6.15 9.00 -12.69
CA GLY A 182 4.79 9.36 -12.33
C GLY A 182 3.95 9.51 -13.59
N GLU A 183 2.68 9.18 -13.50
CA GLU A 183 1.69 9.43 -14.53
C GLU A 183 0.43 9.98 -13.86
N PHE A 184 -0.03 11.14 -14.34
CA PHE A 184 -1.23 11.80 -13.85
C PHE A 184 -2.21 11.87 -15.01
N LYS A 185 -3.30 11.10 -14.93
CA LYS A 185 -4.32 11.02 -15.98
C LYS A 185 -5.66 11.44 -15.40
N VAL A 186 -6.36 12.31 -16.12
CA VAL A 186 -7.77 12.61 -15.87
C VAL A 186 -8.55 12.14 -17.08
N GLU A 187 -9.47 11.21 -16.88
CA GLU A 187 -10.39 10.73 -17.90
C GLU A 187 -11.81 11.11 -17.48
N ASN A 188 -12.57 11.70 -18.40
CA ASN A 188 -13.96 12.07 -18.17
C ASN A 188 -14.77 11.71 -19.40
N ASN A 189 -15.76 10.83 -19.21
CA ASN A 189 -16.63 10.32 -20.27
C ASN A 189 -18.01 11.01 -20.30
N GLN A 190 -18.13 12.18 -19.66
CA GLN A 190 -19.37 12.96 -19.53
C GLN A 190 -19.12 14.47 -19.69
N THR A 191 -20.12 15.32 -19.44
CA THR A 191 -19.90 16.78 -19.40
C THR A 191 -19.20 17.19 -18.10
N LEU A 192 -18.07 17.90 -18.23
CA LEU A 192 -17.28 18.39 -17.10
C LEU A 192 -16.86 19.85 -17.35
N ASN A 193 -17.06 20.71 -16.35
CA ASN A 193 -16.71 22.13 -16.45
C ASN A 193 -15.20 22.40 -16.34
N LYS A 194 -14.47 21.55 -15.60
CA LYS A 194 -13.03 21.72 -15.35
C LYS A 194 -12.38 20.39 -14.98
N ALA A 195 -11.27 20.07 -15.62
CA ALA A 195 -10.35 18.99 -15.25
C ALA A 195 -8.96 19.57 -14.99
N VAL A 196 -8.27 19.09 -13.96
CA VAL A 196 -6.87 19.45 -13.67
C VAL A 196 -6.15 18.17 -13.27
N ALA A 197 -5.14 17.77 -14.02
CA ALA A 197 -4.36 16.56 -13.73
C ALA A 197 -3.26 16.80 -12.69
N VAL A 198 -2.56 17.92 -12.80
CA VAL A 198 -1.54 18.34 -11.84
C VAL A 198 -1.81 19.80 -11.48
N ARG A 199 -1.88 20.07 -10.17
CA ARG A 199 -1.80 21.42 -9.61
C ARG A 199 -0.63 21.42 -8.64
N ALA A 200 0.33 22.30 -8.89
CA ALA A 200 1.38 22.61 -7.93
C ALA A 200 1.06 23.98 -7.31
N GLU A 201 1.18 24.08 -6.00
CA GLU A 201 1.00 25.32 -5.25
C GLU A 201 2.17 25.50 -4.30
N ILE A 202 2.73 26.71 -4.28
CA ILE A 202 3.69 27.15 -3.28
C ILE A 202 3.04 28.30 -2.54
N SER A 203 2.76 28.10 -1.27
CA SER A 203 2.23 29.13 -0.39
C SER A 203 3.27 29.48 0.69
N ASN A 204 3.31 30.75 1.06
CA ASN A 204 4.16 31.25 2.13
C ASN A 204 3.25 31.92 3.16
N ALA A 205 3.38 31.53 4.43
CA ALA A 205 2.56 32.09 5.50
C ALA A 205 2.89 33.58 5.70
N SER A 206 1.97 34.30 6.36
CA SER A 206 2.21 35.71 6.73
C SER A 206 3.47 35.82 7.59
N GLY A 207 4.44 36.61 7.14
CA GLY A 207 5.74 36.78 7.81
C GLY A 207 6.82 35.73 7.47
N GLY A 208 6.50 34.68 6.70
CA GLY A 208 7.49 33.75 6.18
C GLY A 208 8.32 34.35 5.06
N ASN A 209 9.53 33.84 4.82
CA ASN A 209 10.39 34.26 3.71
C ASN A 209 10.82 33.03 2.89
N ILE A 210 10.55 33.06 1.59
CA ILE A 210 11.05 32.07 0.61
C ILE A 210 11.99 32.80 -0.34
N THR A 211 13.27 32.44 -0.33
CA THR A 211 14.29 33.06 -1.18
C THR A 211 14.22 32.56 -2.62
N GLU A 212 13.86 31.29 -2.81
CA GLU A 212 13.73 30.64 -4.11
C GLU A 212 12.61 29.59 -4.04
N ALA A 213 11.77 29.56 -5.07
CA ALA A 213 10.66 28.63 -5.19
C ALA A 213 10.49 28.20 -6.65
N ALA A 214 10.48 26.90 -6.89
CA ALA A 214 10.17 26.30 -8.17
C ALA A 214 9.03 25.29 -7.99
N ALA A 215 7.90 25.51 -8.66
CA ALA A 215 6.79 24.57 -8.66
C ALA A 215 7.09 23.32 -9.50
N PHE A 216 7.91 23.51 -10.54
CA PHE A 216 8.46 22.45 -11.39
C PHE A 216 9.92 22.78 -11.67
N GLU A 217 10.81 21.83 -11.37
CA GLU A 217 12.23 21.90 -11.70
C GLU A 217 12.60 20.62 -12.44
N ALA A 218 13.29 20.77 -13.57
CA ALA A 218 13.77 19.66 -14.37
C ALA A 218 15.30 19.61 -14.33
N VAL A 219 15.85 18.58 -13.72
CA VAL A 219 17.29 18.33 -13.69
C VAL A 219 17.65 17.32 -14.77
N MET A 220 18.54 17.72 -15.68
CA MET A 220 18.93 16.90 -16.83
C MET A 220 20.19 16.08 -16.58
N PRO A 221 20.29 14.86 -17.13
CA PRO A 221 21.49 14.04 -17.00
C PRO A 221 22.71 14.71 -17.64
N SER A 222 23.85 14.63 -16.95
CA SER A 222 25.11 15.26 -17.37
C SER A 222 26.06 14.32 -18.10
N ALA A 223 25.65 13.08 -18.40
CA ALA A 223 26.49 12.05 -19.01
C ALA A 223 25.69 11.14 -19.95
N GLY A 224 26.37 10.59 -20.97
CA GLY A 224 25.79 9.71 -21.99
C GLY A 224 25.38 10.45 -23.27
N THR A 225 25.05 9.68 -24.32
CA THR A 225 24.56 10.22 -25.60
C THR A 225 23.03 10.29 -25.56
N ILE A 226 22.47 11.48 -25.78
CA ILE A 226 21.03 11.70 -25.87
C ILE A 226 20.73 12.24 -27.26
N GLY A 227 19.88 11.54 -28.02
CA GLY A 227 19.52 11.96 -29.37
C GLY A 227 18.70 13.25 -29.38
N THR A 228 17.63 13.28 -28.59
CA THR A 228 16.76 14.45 -28.41
C THR A 228 16.41 14.55 -26.93
N LEU A 229 16.54 15.75 -26.35
CA LEU A 229 16.20 16.02 -24.95
C LEU A 229 15.18 17.15 -24.89
N TYR A 230 14.10 16.93 -24.14
CA TYR A 230 13.09 17.95 -23.88
C TYR A 230 13.10 18.30 -22.38
N GLY A 231 13.17 19.60 -22.07
CA GLY A 231 12.88 20.14 -20.73
C GLY A 231 11.41 20.09 -20.38
N LEU A 232 10.60 20.51 -21.34
CA LEU A 232 9.15 20.46 -21.32
C LEU A 232 8.71 20.14 -22.74
N HIS A 233 8.07 19.00 -22.94
CA HIS A 233 7.50 18.62 -24.23
C HIS A 233 5.97 18.73 -24.14
N ILE A 234 5.40 19.65 -24.91
CA ILE A 234 3.96 19.85 -24.98
C ILE A 234 3.51 19.37 -26.37
N PRO A 235 2.73 18.29 -26.46
CA PRO A 235 2.25 17.79 -27.74
C PRO A 235 1.21 18.74 -28.35
N ASP A 236 0.91 18.54 -29.64
CA ASP A 236 -0.14 19.27 -30.33
C ASP A 236 -1.49 19.15 -29.61
N LEU A 237 -2.25 20.24 -29.62
CA LEU A 237 -3.59 20.31 -29.03
C LEU A 237 -4.62 20.43 -30.16
N PRO A 238 -5.12 19.31 -30.72
CA PRO A 238 -5.90 19.34 -31.97
C PRO A 238 -7.37 19.75 -31.81
N SER A 239 -7.91 19.83 -30.58
CA SER A 239 -9.33 20.07 -30.33
C SER A 239 -9.63 21.06 -29.20
N GLY A 240 -10.51 22.03 -29.46
CA GLY A 240 -10.81 23.12 -28.56
C GLY A 240 -11.15 24.40 -29.33
N GLN A 241 -11.78 25.37 -28.68
CA GLN A 241 -12.00 26.69 -29.30
C GLN A 241 -10.77 27.60 -29.13
N ASN A 242 -10.06 27.45 -28.00
CA ASN A 242 -8.86 28.20 -27.68
C ASN A 242 -7.81 27.24 -27.12
N HIS A 243 -6.57 27.40 -27.56
CA HIS A 243 -5.45 26.54 -27.19
C HIS A 243 -4.28 27.37 -26.72
N TYR A 244 -3.74 27.03 -25.55
CA TYR A 244 -2.54 27.64 -25.02
C TYR A 244 -1.62 26.52 -24.53
N ALA A 245 -0.49 26.35 -25.21
CA ALA A 245 0.55 25.45 -24.71
C ALA A 245 1.14 26.01 -23.40
N ILE A 246 1.38 27.33 -23.37
CA ILE A 246 1.81 28.07 -22.18
C ILE A 246 0.99 29.35 -22.09
N HIS A 247 0.35 29.58 -20.94
CA HIS A 247 -0.35 30.83 -20.63
C HIS A 247 0.17 31.36 -19.29
N THR A 248 0.61 32.61 -19.27
CA THR A 248 1.05 33.29 -18.05
C THR A 248 0.08 34.44 -17.76
N GLY A 249 -0.18 34.71 -16.48
CA GLY A 249 -1.15 35.72 -16.06
C GLY A 249 -0.54 37.13 -16.04
N LEU A 250 0.33 37.39 -15.07
CA LEU A 250 0.96 38.68 -14.83
C LEU A 250 2.48 38.52 -14.67
N GLY A 251 3.22 39.54 -15.09
CA GLY A 251 4.67 39.64 -14.89
C GLY A 251 5.52 39.32 -16.11
N PRO A 252 6.85 39.54 -16.01
CA PRO A 252 7.78 39.30 -17.11
C PRO A 252 8.04 37.79 -17.31
N VAL A 253 8.05 37.36 -18.57
CA VAL A 253 8.50 36.02 -18.98
C VAL A 253 9.90 36.15 -19.58
N ARG A 254 10.79 35.21 -19.25
CA ARG A 254 12.13 35.13 -19.82
C ARG A 254 12.32 33.75 -20.45
N PHE A 255 12.76 33.74 -21.70
CA PHE A 255 13.28 32.55 -22.36
C PHE A 255 14.80 32.72 -22.45
N GLY A 256 15.56 31.76 -21.94
CA GLY A 256 17.02 31.87 -21.81
C GLY A 256 17.80 31.80 -23.12
N ASP A 257 17.12 31.47 -24.23
CA ASP A 257 17.72 31.14 -25.53
C ASP A 257 16.90 31.70 -26.71
N SER A 258 17.38 31.45 -27.93
CA SER A 258 16.67 31.75 -29.18
C SER A 258 15.32 31.04 -29.25
N VAL A 259 14.24 31.80 -29.33
CA VAL A 259 12.88 31.27 -29.49
C VAL A 259 12.53 31.18 -30.97
N GLY A 260 12.36 29.97 -31.48
CA GLY A 260 11.78 29.72 -32.79
C GLY A 260 10.25 29.79 -32.74
N ILE A 261 9.64 30.54 -33.63
CA ILE A 261 8.19 30.60 -33.78
C ILE A 261 7.86 29.92 -35.11
N GLY A 262 7.17 28.78 -35.04
CA GLY A 262 6.61 28.13 -36.22
C GLY A 262 5.49 29.00 -36.81
N THR A 263 5.53 29.22 -38.12
CA THR A 263 4.47 29.89 -38.88
C THR A 263 3.40 28.93 -39.34
#